data_AF-I6E0M9-F1
#
_entry.id   AF-I6E0M9-F1
#
_cell.length_a   1.000
_cell.length_b   1.000
_cell.length_c   1.000
_cell.angle_alpha   90.00
_cell.angle_beta   90.00
_cell.angle_gamma   90.00
#
_symmetry.space_group_name_H-M   'P 1'
#
loop_
_entity.id
_entity.type
_entity.pdbx_description
1 polymer ?
#
loop_
_entity_poly.entity_id
_entity_poly.type
_entity_poly.pdbx_seq_one_letter_code
_entity_poly.pdbx_strand_id
1 'polypeptide(L)'
;MFGLGITSPTANILQFLVAGDVKYINWGVFLVLGIFVGSFIAAKASREFRVRAADAQTTLRSGLGGVLMGFGASIAGGCSIGNGLVMTAMMTWQGWIGLVFMILGVWTASWLVYVRPQRKARLATAAAN
;
A
#
# COMPACT_ATOMS: atom_id res chain seq x y z
N MET A 1 4.22 1.27 20.43
CA MET A 1 3.26 1.25 19.30
C MET A 1 2.63 -0.14 19.27
N PHE A 2 1.38 -0.26 19.71
CA PHE A 2 0.69 -1.55 19.88
C PHE A 2 -0.01 -1.91 18.56
N GLY A 3 0.65 -2.64 17.67
CA GLY A 3 0.02 -3.13 16.45
C GLY A 3 0.94 -3.43 15.26
N LEU A 4 0.41 -4.22 14.32
CA LEU A 4 0.94 -4.38 12.96
C LEU A 4 0.72 -3.09 12.17
N GLY A 5 1.77 -2.54 11.58
CA GLY A 5 1.69 -1.37 10.71
C GLY A 5 2.91 -1.29 9.81
N ILE A 6 2.74 -0.87 8.56
CA ILE A 6 3.85 -0.83 7.59
C ILE A 6 4.45 0.56 7.46
N THR A 7 3.63 1.61 7.57
CA THR A 7 4.08 2.99 7.38
C THR A 7 5.11 3.46 8.41
N SER A 8 4.85 3.29 9.70
CA SER A 8 5.78 3.76 10.73
C SER A 8 7.10 2.97 10.73
N PRO A 9 7.13 1.63 10.62
CA PRO A 9 8.39 0.90 10.53
C PRO A 9 9.19 1.20 9.26
N THR A 10 8.51 1.43 8.13
CA THR A 10 9.19 1.85 6.89
C THR A 10 9.84 3.22 7.06
N ALA A 11 9.17 4.16 7.74
CA ALA A 11 9.76 5.44 8.10
C ALA A 11 10.96 5.27 9.05
N ASN A 12 10.89 4.36 10.04
CA ASN A 12 12.02 4.06 10.93
C ASN A 12 13.22 3.45 10.18
N ILE A 13 13.00 2.63 9.14
CA ILE A 13 14.09 2.11 8.28
C ILE A 13 14.78 3.25 7.53
N LEU A 14 14.01 4.18 6.98
CA LEU A 14 14.57 5.36 6.31
C LEU A 14 15.31 6.26 7.31
N GLN A 15 14.76 6.46 8.51
CA GLN A 15 15.41 7.20 9.58
C GLN A 15 16.71 6.53 10.05
N PHE A 16 16.73 5.19 10.13
CA PHE A 16 17.94 4.42 10.41
C PHE A 16 19.00 4.62 9.32
N LEU A 17 18.60 4.59 8.05
CA LEU A 17 19.52 4.76 6.93
C LEU A 17 20.09 6.19 6.84
N VAL A 18 19.33 7.20 7.25
CA VAL A 18 19.73 8.62 7.21
C VAL A 18 20.46 9.06 8.49
N ALA A 19 20.02 8.62 9.67
CA ALA A 19 20.55 9.05 10.97
C ALA A 19 21.59 8.07 11.55
N GLY A 20 21.69 6.83 11.04
CA GLY A 20 22.69 5.85 11.46
C GLY A 20 22.52 5.28 12.87
N ASP A 21 21.41 5.57 13.56
CA ASP A 21 21.24 5.27 14.99
C ASP A 21 20.46 3.96 15.22
N VAL A 22 21.07 3.00 15.92
CA VAL A 22 20.53 1.65 16.18
C VAL A 22 19.23 1.64 16.99
N LYS A 23 18.86 2.76 17.62
CA LYS A 23 17.58 2.94 18.32
C LYS A 23 16.33 2.82 17.43
N TYR A 24 16.48 2.97 16.12
CA TYR A 24 15.36 2.86 15.18
C TYR A 24 15.07 1.41 14.75
N ILE A 25 15.94 0.45 15.10
CA ILE A 25 15.69 -0.99 14.91
C ILE A 25 14.66 -1.45 15.94
N ASN A 26 13.39 -1.29 15.58
CA ASN A 26 12.26 -1.72 16.37
C ASN A 26 11.71 -3.07 15.84
N TRP A 27 10.86 -3.73 16.62
CA TRP A 27 10.14 -4.94 16.19
C TRP A 27 9.43 -4.79 14.83
N GLY A 28 8.96 -3.59 14.51
CA GLY A 28 8.37 -3.31 13.20
C GLY A 28 9.36 -3.42 12.04
N VAL A 29 10.65 -3.13 12.24
CA VAL A 29 11.69 -3.25 11.20
C VAL A 29 11.94 -4.71 10.88
N PHE A 30 12.04 -5.56 11.92
CA PHE A 30 12.13 -7.01 11.75
C PHE A 30 10.91 -7.58 11.02
N LEU A 31 9.72 -7.01 11.25
CA LEU A 31 8.51 -7.40 10.54
C LEU A 31 8.58 -7.05 9.05
N VAL A 32 9.01 -5.84 8.70
CA VAL A 32 9.16 -5.43 7.29
C VAL A 32 10.20 -6.29 6.58
N LEU A 33 11.35 -6.55 7.21
CA LEU A 33 12.36 -7.46 6.69
C LEU A 33 11.83 -8.89 6.57
N GLY A 34 11.06 -9.36 7.55
CA GLY A 34 10.39 -10.66 7.53
C GLY A 34 9.39 -10.79 6.39
N ILE A 35 8.61 -9.75 6.07
CA ILE A 35 7.72 -9.73 4.90
C ILE A 35 8.55 -9.84 3.61
N PHE A 36 9.66 -9.11 3.51
CA PHE A 36 10.51 -9.15 2.32
C PHE A 36 11.11 -10.55 2.09
N VAL A 37 11.72 -11.13 3.12
CA VAL A 37 12.31 -12.48 3.04
C VAL A 37 11.23 -13.55 2.86
N GLY A 38 10.12 -13.45 3.60
CA GLY A 38 9.01 -14.40 3.54
C GLY A 38 8.33 -14.41 2.18
N SER A 39 8.08 -13.25 1.58
CA SER A 39 7.51 -13.15 0.23
C SER A 39 8.47 -13.69 -0.84
N PHE A 40 9.79 -13.49 -0.67
CA PHE A 40 10.79 -14.06 -1.57
C PHE A 40 10.81 -15.60 -1.50
N ILE A 41 10.82 -16.17 -0.30
CA ILE A 41 10.78 -17.63 -0.10
C ILE A 41 9.49 -18.21 -0.65
N ALA A 42 8.34 -17.59 -0.35
CA ALA A 42 7.04 -18.02 -0.84
C ALA A 42 6.97 -17.99 -2.37
N ALA A 43 7.44 -16.91 -3.01
CA ALA A 43 7.45 -16.80 -4.47
C ALA A 43 8.36 -17.84 -5.13
N LYS A 44 9.50 -18.16 -4.51
CA LYS A 44 10.40 -19.23 -4.97
C LYS A 44 9.78 -20.62 -4.79
N ALA A 45 9.10 -20.86 -3.67
CA ALA A 45 8.40 -22.12 -3.39
C ALA A 45 7.23 -22.36 -4.36
N SER A 46 6.48 -21.31 -4.70
CA SER A 46 5.37 -21.40 -5.66
C SER A 46 5.81 -21.57 -7.12
N ARG A 47 7.13 -21.48 -7.42
CA ARG A 47 7.69 -21.53 -8.80
C ARG A 47 7.09 -20.51 -9.79
N GLU A 48 6.39 -19.49 -9.30
CA GLU A 48 5.79 -18.40 -10.09
C GLU A 48 6.67 -17.14 -10.13
N PHE A 49 7.93 -17.22 -9.69
CA PHE A 49 8.84 -16.09 -9.68
C PHE A 49 9.11 -15.61 -11.12
N ARG A 50 8.38 -14.58 -11.54
CA ARG A 50 8.60 -13.85 -12.79
C ARG A 50 8.93 -12.41 -12.46
N VAL A 51 10.12 -11.96 -12.85
CA VAL A 51 10.49 -10.55 -12.80
C VAL A 51 9.66 -9.82 -13.84
N ARG A 52 8.56 -9.20 -13.38
CA ARG A 52 7.70 -8.36 -14.20
C ARG A 52 8.23 -6.93 -14.12
N ALA A 53 8.99 -6.52 -15.13
CA ALA A 53 9.27 -5.10 -15.34
C ALA A 53 7.98 -4.43 -15.82
N ALA A 54 7.51 -3.43 -15.08
CA ALA A 54 6.35 -2.65 -15.49
C ALA A 54 6.73 -1.71 -16.64
N ASP A 55 5.80 -1.51 -17.57
CA ASP A 55 5.93 -0.49 -18.63
C ASP A 55 6.23 0.90 -18.02
N ALA A 56 6.93 1.76 -18.75
CA ALA A 56 7.33 3.08 -18.26
C ALA A 56 6.15 3.92 -17.78
N GLN A 57 5.00 3.84 -18.47
CA GLN A 57 3.78 4.53 -18.06
C GLN A 57 3.20 3.96 -16.75
N THR A 58 3.23 2.64 -16.58
CA THR A 58 2.75 2.00 -15.34
C THR A 58 3.66 2.34 -14.17
N THR A 59 4.98 2.34 -14.37
CA THR A 59 5.96 2.73 -13.35
C THR A 59 5.73 4.17 -12.87
N LEU A 60 5.49 5.11 -13.78
CA LEU A 60 5.24 6.51 -13.43
C LEU A 60 3.93 6.66 -12.63
N ARG A 61 2.86 5.96 -13.05
CA ARG A 61 1.56 5.96 -12.35
C ARG A 61 1.66 5.33 -10.95
N SER A 62 2.38 4.22 -10.84
CA SER A 62 2.63 3.55 -9.56
C SER A 62 3.51 4.39 -8.64
N GLY A 63 4.51 5.09 -9.17
CA GLY A 63 5.35 6.01 -8.40
C GLY A 63 4.54 7.19 -7.85
N LEU A 64 3.76 7.86 -8.70
CA LEU A 64 2.88 8.96 -8.27
C LEU A 64 1.84 8.48 -7.24
N GLY A 65 1.26 7.30 -7.45
CA GLY A 65 0.34 6.67 -6.51
C GLY A 65 0.99 6.35 -5.16
N GLY A 66 2.24 5.89 -5.16
CA GLY A 66 3.02 5.62 -3.95
C GLY A 66 3.27 6.88 -3.13
N VAL A 67 3.61 8.01 -3.77
CA VAL A 67 3.79 9.30 -3.10
C VAL A 67 2.48 9.77 -2.45
N LEU A 68 1.36 9.73 -3.20
CA LEU A 68 0.04 10.08 -2.69
C LEU A 68 -0.37 9.18 -1.52
N MET A 69 -0.10 7.88 -1.60
CA MET A 69 -0.38 6.93 -0.53
C MET A 69 0.46 7.21 0.72
N GLY A 70 1.74 7.52 0.57
CA GLY A 70 2.62 7.88 1.68
C GLY A 70 2.18 9.18 2.38
N PHE A 71 1.84 10.21 1.60
CA PHE A 71 1.31 11.47 2.13
C PHE A 71 -0.01 11.27 2.87
N GLY A 72 -0.96 10.55 2.26
CA GLY A 72 -2.25 10.24 2.87
C GLY A 72 -2.11 9.43 4.16
N ALA A 73 -1.22 8.44 4.17
CA ALA A 73 -0.99 7.62 5.35
C ALA A 73 -0.26 8.37 6.49
N SER A 74 0.55 9.38 6.15
CA SER A 74 1.17 10.27 7.14
C SER A 74 0.14 11.17 7.81
N ILE A 75 -0.80 11.74 7.05
CA ILE A 75 -1.91 12.55 7.58
C ILE A 75 -2.88 11.69 8.40
N ALA A 76 -3.22 10.49 7.91
CA ALA A 76 -4.12 9.58 8.58
C ALA A 76 -3.50 8.89 9.81
N GLY A 77 -2.19 9.06 10.05
CA GLY A 77 -1.46 8.42 11.13
C GLY A 77 -1.41 6.88 11.04
N GLY A 78 -1.66 6.31 9.86
CA GLY A 78 -1.80 4.87 9.69
C GLY A 78 -2.02 4.42 8.25
N CYS A 79 -1.83 3.13 8.01
CA CYS A 79 -2.09 2.47 6.72
C CYS A 79 -3.30 1.53 6.82
N SER A 80 -3.69 0.91 5.71
CA SER A 80 -4.77 -0.09 5.68
C SER A 80 -4.56 -1.25 6.67
N ILE A 81 -3.32 -1.64 6.94
CA ILE A 81 -3.01 -2.69 7.93
C ILE A 81 -3.15 -2.14 9.36
N GLY A 82 -2.58 -0.96 9.64
CA GLY A 82 -2.66 -0.35 10.97
C GLY A 82 -4.08 0.09 11.35
N ASN A 83 -4.69 0.96 10.54
CA ASN A 83 -6.03 1.49 10.82
C ASN A 83 -7.15 0.52 10.44
N GLY A 84 -6.92 -0.35 9.44
CA GLY A 84 -7.97 -1.23 8.93
C GLY A 84 -7.99 -2.64 9.50
N LEU A 85 -6.85 -3.24 9.86
CA LEU A 85 -6.82 -4.58 10.47
C LEU A 85 -6.64 -4.53 11.99
N VAL A 86 -5.74 -3.70 12.50
CA VAL A 86 -5.47 -3.66 13.96
C VAL A 86 -6.52 -2.85 14.70
N MET A 87 -6.77 -1.61 14.28
CA MET A 87 -7.67 -0.69 15.00
C MET A 87 -9.14 -1.15 14.94
N THR A 88 -9.54 -1.88 13.89
CA THR A 88 -10.87 -2.51 13.78
C THR A 88 -11.00 -3.76 14.64
N ALA A 89 -9.95 -4.59 14.72
CA ALA A 89 -9.88 -5.72 15.64
C ALA A 89 -9.89 -5.27 17.11
N MET A 90 -9.33 -4.10 17.40
CA MET A 90 -9.43 -3.44 18.70
C MET A 90 -10.78 -2.71 18.92
N MET A 91 -11.73 -2.85 17.99
CA MET A 91 -13.08 -2.26 18.04
C MET A 91 -13.06 -0.74 18.30
N THR A 92 -12.03 -0.04 17.83
CA THR A 92 -11.89 1.40 18.04
C THR A 92 -12.70 2.19 17.02
N TRP A 93 -13.43 3.20 17.48
CA TRP A 93 -14.25 4.06 16.62
C TRP A 93 -13.44 4.73 15.50
N GLN A 94 -12.19 5.10 15.81
CA GLN A 94 -11.27 5.74 14.87
C GLN A 94 -10.88 4.82 13.70
N GLY A 95 -10.70 3.51 13.95
CA GLY A 95 -10.42 2.52 12.91
C GLY A 95 -11.60 2.33 11.95
N TRP A 96 -12.83 2.29 12.48
CA TRP A 96 -14.04 2.15 11.67
C TRP A 96 -14.27 3.34 10.73
N ILE A 97 -14.13 4.58 11.23
CA ILE A 97 -14.24 5.78 10.40
C ILE A 97 -13.13 5.79 9.34
N GLY A 98 -11.88 5.57 9.76
CA GLY A 98 -10.74 5.55 8.85
C GLY A 98 -10.90 4.51 7.74
N LEU A 99 -11.43 3.33 8.06
CA LEU A 99 -11.69 2.27 7.09
C LEU A 99 -12.77 2.65 6.08
N VAL A 100 -13.89 3.28 6.50
CA VAL A 100 -14.94 3.74 5.58
C VAL A 100 -14.39 4.75 4.58
N PHE A 101 -13.63 5.75 5.05
CA PHE A 101 -13.04 6.75 4.16
C PHE A 101 -11.95 6.15 3.25
N MET A 102 -11.17 5.18 3.72
CA MET A 102 -10.22 4.45 2.88
C MET A 102 -10.94 3.66 1.77
N ILE A 103 -12.04 2.98 2.08
CA ILE A 103 -12.85 2.25 1.09
C ILE A 103 -13.40 3.22 0.05
N LEU A 104 -14.00 4.33 0.47
CA LEU A 104 -14.55 5.33 -0.45
C LEU A 104 -13.46 5.97 -1.32
N GLY A 105 -12.28 6.25 -0.75
CA GLY A 105 -11.13 6.78 -1.47
C GLY A 105 -10.62 5.83 -2.55
N VAL A 106 -10.40 4.56 -2.19
CA VAL A 106 -9.95 3.53 -3.15
C VAL A 106 -11.01 3.26 -4.21
N TRP A 107 -12.29 3.25 -3.84
CA TRP A 107 -13.38 3.07 -4.79
C TRP A 107 -13.44 4.20 -5.81
N THR A 108 -13.35 5.45 -5.35
CA THR A 108 -13.35 6.63 -6.22
C THR A 108 -12.13 6.65 -7.13
N ALA A 109 -10.95 6.37 -6.59
CA ALA A 109 -9.71 6.31 -7.37
C ALA A 109 -9.76 5.20 -8.43
N SER A 110 -10.23 4.00 -8.06
CA SER A 110 -10.35 2.87 -8.98
C SER A 110 -11.37 3.15 -10.09
N TRP A 111 -12.48 3.80 -9.75
CA TRP A 111 -13.49 4.17 -10.73
C TRP A 111 -12.97 5.22 -11.72
N LEU A 112 -12.23 6.22 -11.25
CA LEU A 112 -11.63 7.25 -12.10
C LEU A 112 -10.51 6.70 -13.01
N VAL A 113 -9.60 5.89 -12.45
CA VAL A 113 -8.39 5.43 -13.14
C VAL A 113 -8.65 4.23 -14.05
N TYR A 114 -9.51 3.28 -13.64
CA TYR A 114 -9.74 2.04 -14.40
C TYR A 114 -11.11 2.03 -15.09
N VAL A 115 -12.19 2.34 -14.37
CA VAL A 115 -13.56 2.15 -14.91
C VAL A 115 -13.89 3.18 -15.99
N ARG A 116 -13.52 4.46 -15.84
CA ARG A 116 -13.77 5.49 -16.85
C ARG A 116 -13.11 5.20 -18.21
N PRO A 117 -11.79 4.92 -18.31
CA PRO A 117 -11.17 4.63 -19.60
C PRO A 117 -11.66 3.31 -20.19
N GLN A 118 -11.91 2.28 -19.38
CA GLN A 118 -12.49 1.02 -19.88
C GLN A 118 -13.92 1.19 -20.41
N ARG A 119 -14.76 2.02 -19.76
CA ARG A 119 -16.10 2.34 -20.28
C ARG A 119 -16.01 3.11 -21.59
N LYS A 120 -15.11 4.10 -21.73
CA LYS A 120 -14.91 4.82 -22.99
C LYS A 120 -14.44 3.89 -24.11
N ALA A 121 -13.47 3.02 -23.84
CA ALA A 121 -13.00 2.03 -24.80
C ALA A 121 -14.12 1.06 -25.21
N ARG A 122 -14.89 0.55 -24.25
CA ARG A 122 -16.03 -0.35 -24.50
C ARG A 122 -17.12 0.30 -25.34
N LEU A 123 -17.45 1.56 -25.06
CA LEU A 123 -18.43 2.35 -25.84
C LEU A 123 -17.92 2.65 -27.25
N ALA A 124 -16.63 2.91 -27.43
CA ALA A 124 -16.03 3.11 -28.75
C ALA A 124 -16.09 1.84 -29.62
N THR A 125 -15.80 0.66 -29.05
CA THR A 125 -16.00 -0.62 -29.76
C THR A 125 -17.46 -0.93 -30.04
N ALA A 126 -18.39 -0.53 -29.17
CA ALA A 126 -19.82 -0.75 -29.39
C ALA A 126 -20.41 0.17 -30.46
N ALA A 127 -19.80 1.33 -30.71
CA ALA A 127 -20.19 2.27 -31.77
C ALA A 127 -19.52 1.96 -33.13
N ALA A 128 -18.54 1.05 -33.15
CA ALA A 128 -17.82 0.63 -34.35
C ALA A 128 -18.38 -0.66 -35.00
N ASN A 129 -19.34 -1.32 -34.35
CA ASN A 129 -20.12 -2.45 -34.86
C ASN A 129 -21.53 -1.99 -35.21
#